data_AF-A0A815TYV1-F1
#
_entry.id   AF-A0A815TYV1-F1
#
_cell.length_a   1.000
_cell.length_b   1.000
_cell.length_c   1.000
_cell.angle_alpha   90.00
_cell.angle_beta   90.00
_cell.angle_gamma   90.00
#
_symmetry.space_group_name_H-M   'P 1'
#
loop_
_entity.id
_entity.type
_entity.pdbx_description
1 polymer ?
#
loop_
_entity_poly.entity_id
_entity_poly.type
_entity_poly.pdbx_seq_one_letter_code
_entity_poly.pdbx_strand_id
1 'polypeptide(L)'
;MDGTLIGNKHIVAISVNCIEGGRDCQSSKNLVPVGLFEFPKESCELYRKILPKPFLDSLSSVKYVRLKKKDIPVKLKLGGDFMNAVYVFGLAGVQSNFPCIFCTQHKSKLQEPDTTSYFDVQKEARTLEEQKLCLKKKDKNCKGYKCEPLFGDLFEFSDYIMDTLHMKLRVYDIFMTDILHYASRREKYGKEHDLEMEKKIDILNEHSKRLIGKRVFFAYDTKEQIIKLHGRFSGHLQDLLFQNFPYEKLLDGNAITDAKKLVYSFREILDLLKIDPLKRIKTLKAACVDFLQTFNAACLRNNVTPYLHIVGNHLFEFDEREDLGAFNMQGVEKGNDLLSRLYFSSTNVAKKPLYTMMQKLYRMLEMDLSPEERGEMLKFMNTQVYDIEDDDFVLLAEENVQTNDKLPVVENDYEVITSGSNDSSSDDEVIENESDEDAISSWFNLSNRKVLTANRFSSFKKNKKS
;
A
#
# COMPACT_ATOMS: atom_id res chain seq x y z
N MET A 1 -8.50 5.54 -2.21
CA MET A 1 -9.25 4.65 -1.30
C MET A 1 -8.28 3.60 -0.83
N ASP A 2 -8.22 3.33 0.47
CA ASP A 2 -7.24 2.40 1.01
C ASP A 2 -7.70 1.75 2.33
N GLY A 3 -7.29 0.50 2.54
CA GLY A 3 -7.64 -0.32 3.69
C GLY A 3 -6.50 -0.38 4.70
N THR A 4 -6.81 -0.21 5.98
CA THR A 4 -5.82 -0.29 7.05
C THR A 4 -6.35 -1.02 8.28
N LEU A 5 -5.48 -1.79 8.93
CA LEU A 5 -5.80 -2.47 10.19
C LEU A 5 -5.51 -1.54 11.36
N ILE A 6 -6.57 -1.16 12.10
CA ILE A 6 -6.46 -0.32 13.29
C ILE A 6 -7.07 -1.07 14.48
N GLY A 7 -6.20 -1.47 15.41
CA GLY A 7 -6.58 -2.41 16.47
C GLY A 7 -6.95 -3.77 15.86
N ASN A 8 -8.18 -4.22 16.09
CA ASN A 8 -8.71 -5.47 15.52
C ASN A 8 -9.70 -5.23 14.38
N LYS A 9 -9.81 -3.98 13.89
CA LYS A 9 -10.78 -3.57 12.89
C LYS A 9 -10.06 -3.26 11.58
N HIS A 10 -10.63 -3.71 10.48
CA HIS A 10 -10.16 -3.31 9.16
C HIS A 10 -10.99 -2.12 8.69
N ILE A 11 -10.35 -0.96 8.56
CA ILE A 11 -11.00 0.31 8.25
C ILE A 11 -10.59 0.72 6.85
N VAL A 12 -11.58 1.00 6.00
CA VAL A 12 -11.35 1.57 4.68
C VAL A 12 -11.62 3.06 4.73
N ALA A 13 -10.60 3.84 4.38
CA ALA A 13 -10.68 5.28 4.26
C ALA A 13 -10.88 5.68 2.79
N ILE A 14 -11.93 6.46 2.54
CA ILE A 14 -12.17 7.12 1.26
C ILE A 14 -11.90 8.60 1.46
N SER A 15 -10.99 9.13 0.66
CA SER A 15 -10.55 10.51 0.73
C SER A 15 -10.38 11.09 -0.66
N VAL A 16 -10.49 12.40 -0.79
CA VAL A 16 -10.36 13.16 -2.03
C VAL A 16 -9.23 14.17 -1.89
N ASN A 17 -8.54 14.45 -3.00
CA ASN A 17 -7.53 15.50 -3.08
C ASN A 17 -7.61 16.22 -4.44
N CYS A 18 -7.09 17.45 -4.49
CA CYS A 18 -7.00 18.24 -5.71
C CYS A 18 -5.60 18.13 -6.32
N ILE A 19 -5.52 17.49 -7.47
CA ILE A 19 -4.25 17.14 -8.15
C ILE A 19 -3.61 18.37 -8.80
N GLU A 20 -4.42 19.34 -9.24
CA GLU A 20 -3.94 20.63 -9.75
C GLU A 20 -3.17 21.45 -8.71
N GLY A 21 -3.21 21.05 -7.43
CA GLY A 21 -2.33 21.58 -6.37
C GLY A 21 -0.84 21.18 -6.53
N GLY A 22 -0.48 20.38 -7.54
CA GLY A 22 0.90 19.97 -7.78
C GLY A 22 1.43 19.08 -6.65
N ARG A 23 2.71 19.22 -6.26
CA ARG A 23 3.34 18.34 -5.24
C ARG A 23 2.65 18.38 -3.88
N ASP A 24 1.90 19.42 -3.59
CA ASP A 24 1.18 19.55 -2.32
C ASP A 24 0.07 18.49 -2.19
N CYS A 25 -0.40 17.89 -3.29
CA CYS A 25 -1.37 16.79 -3.23
C CYS A 25 -0.80 15.48 -2.63
N GLN A 26 0.53 15.36 -2.49
CA GLN A 26 1.17 14.19 -1.87
C GLN A 26 1.17 14.26 -0.33
N SER A 27 0.73 15.38 0.23
CA SER A 27 0.65 15.60 1.67
C SER A 27 -0.67 15.09 2.25
N SER A 28 -0.61 14.43 3.40
CA SER A 28 -1.82 14.04 4.15
C SER A 28 -2.63 15.24 4.65
N LYS A 29 -2.05 16.45 4.67
CA LYS A 29 -2.76 17.68 5.10
C LYS A 29 -3.84 18.11 4.12
N ASN A 30 -3.63 17.86 2.83
CA ASN A 30 -4.56 18.25 1.76
C ASN A 30 -5.53 17.13 1.39
N LEU A 31 -5.39 15.97 2.04
CA LEU A 31 -6.25 14.84 1.83
C LEU A 31 -7.52 15.01 2.68
N VAL A 32 -8.65 15.21 2.02
CA VAL A 32 -9.94 15.41 2.68
C VAL A 32 -10.63 14.05 2.82
N PRO A 33 -10.81 13.51 4.04
CA PRO A 33 -11.58 12.28 4.23
C PRO A 33 -13.05 12.54 3.93
N VAL A 34 -13.64 11.71 3.07
CA VAL A 34 -15.06 11.75 2.72
C VAL A 34 -15.84 10.60 3.35
N GLY A 35 -15.16 9.52 3.75
CA GLY A 35 -15.80 8.39 4.44
C GLY A 35 -14.79 7.49 5.14
N LEU A 36 -15.22 6.95 6.30
CA LEU A 36 -14.52 5.91 7.05
C LEU A 36 -15.51 4.77 7.29
N PHE A 37 -15.13 3.57 6.90
CA PHE A 37 -16.02 2.42 6.91
C PHE A 37 -15.29 1.21 7.50
N GLU A 38 -15.96 0.49 8.39
CA GLU A 38 -15.45 -0.77 8.93
C GLU A 38 -15.81 -1.93 8.01
N PHE A 39 -14.82 -2.74 7.70
CA PHE A 39 -14.95 -3.94 6.90
C PHE A 39 -14.45 -5.13 7.72
N PRO A 40 -15.12 -6.29 7.67
CA PRO A 40 -14.54 -7.51 8.23
C PRO A 40 -13.39 -8.04 7.37
N LYS A 41 -13.49 -7.82 6.05
CA LYS A 41 -12.47 -8.06 5.03
C LYS A 41 -12.83 -7.29 3.76
N GLU A 42 -11.87 -7.04 2.88
CA GLU A 42 -12.16 -6.44 1.58
C GLU A 42 -12.66 -7.51 0.59
N SER A 43 -13.81 -7.25 -0.03
CA SER A 43 -14.30 -8.00 -1.19
C SER A 43 -15.28 -7.15 -1.98
N CYS A 44 -15.49 -7.49 -3.26
CA CYS A 44 -16.46 -6.80 -4.10
C CYS A 44 -17.88 -6.85 -3.50
N GLU A 45 -18.28 -7.98 -2.90
CA GLU A 45 -19.61 -8.12 -2.31
C GLU A 45 -19.77 -7.25 -1.06
N LEU A 46 -18.74 -7.21 -0.21
CA LEU A 46 -18.77 -6.42 1.03
C LEU A 46 -18.73 -4.93 0.75
N TYR A 47 -17.97 -4.46 -0.24
CA TYR A 47 -17.99 -3.07 -0.65
C TYR A 47 -19.39 -2.60 -1.05
N ARG A 48 -20.13 -3.41 -1.80
CA ARG A 48 -21.50 -3.09 -2.21
C ARG A 48 -22.49 -3.11 -1.05
N LYS A 49 -22.27 -3.97 -0.06
CA LYS A 49 -23.13 -4.07 1.12
C LYS A 49 -22.91 -2.91 2.09
N ILE A 50 -21.65 -2.55 2.33
CA ILE A 50 -21.25 -1.61 3.38
C ILE A 50 -21.31 -0.16 2.90
N LEU A 51 -20.96 0.13 1.64
CA LEU A 51 -20.99 1.51 1.15
C LEU A 51 -22.44 1.94 0.86
N PRO A 52 -22.97 2.95 1.57
CA PRO A 52 -24.36 3.36 1.39
C PRO A 52 -24.59 3.93 -0.01
N LYS A 53 -25.72 3.57 -0.64
CA LYS A 53 -26.10 4.17 -1.93
C LYS A 53 -26.10 5.71 -1.92
N PRO A 54 -26.62 6.40 -0.88
CA PRO A 54 -26.54 7.86 -0.82
C PRO A 54 -25.11 8.41 -0.85
N PHE A 55 -24.15 7.69 -0.28
CA PHE A 55 -22.74 8.07 -0.34
C PHE A 55 -22.21 7.96 -1.79
N LEU A 56 -22.49 6.86 -2.47
CA LEU A 56 -22.11 6.64 -3.87
C LEU A 56 -22.74 7.70 -4.79
N ASP A 57 -24.03 7.97 -4.60
CA ASP A 57 -24.77 8.97 -5.37
C ASP A 57 -24.20 10.38 -5.12
N SER A 58 -23.75 10.69 -3.91
CA SER A 58 -23.14 12.00 -3.60
C SER A 58 -21.83 12.24 -4.34
N LEU A 59 -20.98 11.21 -4.52
CA LEU A 59 -19.76 11.30 -5.34
C LEU A 59 -20.10 11.63 -6.81
N SER A 60 -21.18 11.07 -7.34
CA SER A 60 -21.64 11.31 -8.72
C SER A 60 -22.19 12.71 -8.97
N SER A 61 -22.60 13.40 -7.92
CA SER A 61 -23.21 14.73 -8.02
C SER A 61 -22.18 15.84 -8.27
N VAL A 62 -20.91 15.61 -7.94
CA VAL A 62 -19.85 16.62 -8.04
C VAL A 62 -19.34 16.73 -9.48
N LYS A 63 -19.95 17.64 -10.25
CA LYS A 63 -19.57 17.90 -11.65
C LYS A 63 -18.77 19.19 -11.84
N TYR A 64 -18.98 20.17 -10.96
CA TYR A 64 -18.37 21.49 -11.06
C TYR A 64 -18.00 22.02 -9.68
N VAL A 65 -16.94 22.82 -9.62
CA VAL A 65 -16.59 23.66 -8.47
C VAL A 65 -16.71 25.11 -8.88
N ARG A 66 -17.39 25.92 -8.06
CA ARG A 66 -17.59 27.34 -8.33
C ARG A 66 -16.48 28.17 -7.70
N LEU A 67 -15.58 28.72 -8.53
CA LEU A 67 -14.55 29.66 -8.08
C LEU A 67 -14.85 31.06 -8.62
N LYS A 68 -15.03 32.04 -7.72
CA LYS A 68 -15.18 33.47 -8.06
C LYS A 68 -16.18 33.72 -9.22
N LYS A 69 -17.34 33.05 -9.16
CA LYS A 69 -18.45 33.09 -10.15
C LYS A 69 -18.21 32.33 -11.47
N LYS A 70 -17.17 31.51 -11.57
CA LYS A 70 -16.97 30.59 -12.70
C LYS A 70 -17.20 29.16 -12.23
N ASP A 71 -17.97 28.42 -12.99
CA ASP A 71 -18.15 26.99 -12.78
C ASP A 71 -17.03 26.26 -13.53
N ILE A 72 -16.15 25.61 -12.79
CA ILE A 72 -15.01 24.85 -13.31
C ILE A 72 -15.41 23.38 -13.30
N PRO A 73 -15.38 22.68 -14.45
CA PRO A 73 -15.69 21.25 -14.50
C PRO A 73 -14.65 20.47 -13.71
N VAL A 74 -15.12 19.51 -12.91
CA VAL A 74 -14.26 18.59 -12.16
C VAL A 74 -14.24 17.25 -12.87
N LYS A 75 -13.04 16.71 -13.09
CA LYS A 75 -12.84 15.31 -13.48
C LYS A 75 -12.33 14.54 -12.27
N LEU A 76 -13.09 13.53 -11.85
CA LEU A 76 -12.67 12.62 -10.80
C LEU A 76 -11.79 11.51 -11.40
N LYS A 77 -10.74 11.15 -10.67
CA LYS A 77 -9.87 10.01 -10.96
C LYS A 77 -9.84 9.10 -9.75
N LEU A 78 -9.73 7.81 -9.99
CA LEU A 78 -9.67 6.82 -8.93
C LEU A 78 -8.21 6.46 -8.63
N GLY A 79 -7.86 6.48 -7.34
CA GLY A 79 -6.58 6.02 -6.83
C GLY A 79 -6.78 5.01 -5.71
N GLY A 80 -5.98 3.95 -5.73
CA GLY A 80 -6.02 2.84 -4.78
C GLY A 80 -4.76 1.98 -4.92
N ASP A 81 -4.56 1.07 -3.98
CA ASP A 81 -3.62 -0.02 -4.22
C ASP A 81 -4.22 -0.98 -5.27
N PHE A 82 -3.40 -1.89 -5.80
CA PHE A 82 -3.84 -2.77 -6.89
C PHE A 82 -5.00 -3.68 -6.47
N MET A 83 -5.02 -4.15 -5.23
CA MET A 83 -6.08 -5.04 -4.75
C MET A 83 -7.40 -4.29 -4.59
N ASN A 84 -7.37 -3.05 -4.13
CA ASN A 84 -8.53 -2.17 -4.11
C ASN A 84 -9.10 -1.99 -5.52
N ALA A 85 -8.25 -1.74 -6.52
CA ALA A 85 -8.66 -1.65 -7.93
C ALA A 85 -9.38 -2.93 -8.40
N VAL A 86 -8.82 -4.10 -8.10
CA VAL A 86 -9.43 -5.40 -8.42
C VAL A 86 -10.84 -5.48 -7.84
N TYR A 87 -11.04 -5.09 -6.59
CA TYR A 87 -12.36 -5.15 -5.94
C TYR A 87 -13.33 -4.13 -6.50
N VAL A 88 -12.87 -2.89 -6.69
CA VAL A 88 -13.68 -1.79 -7.22
C VAL A 88 -14.15 -2.08 -8.64
N PHE A 89 -13.29 -2.62 -9.50
CA PHE A 89 -13.65 -2.99 -10.87
C PHE A 89 -14.29 -4.39 -10.98
N GLY A 90 -14.46 -5.12 -9.89
CA GLY A 90 -15.13 -6.42 -9.91
C GLY A 90 -14.36 -7.51 -10.67
N LEU A 91 -13.02 -7.52 -10.55
CA LEU A 91 -12.15 -8.48 -11.22
C LEU A 91 -11.88 -9.72 -10.35
N ALA A 92 -11.47 -10.82 -10.99
CA ALA A 92 -11.17 -12.10 -10.33
C ALA A 92 -9.85 -12.11 -9.54
N GLY A 93 -9.03 -11.06 -9.67
CA GLY A 93 -7.81 -10.84 -8.89
C GLY A 93 -6.51 -11.32 -9.55
N VAL A 94 -5.41 -11.14 -8.80
CA VAL A 94 -4.02 -11.34 -9.28
C VAL A 94 -3.68 -12.76 -9.71
N GLN A 95 -4.40 -13.76 -9.20
CA GLN A 95 -4.19 -15.18 -9.55
C GLN A 95 -5.01 -15.61 -10.77
N SER A 96 -5.81 -14.72 -11.34
CA SER A 96 -6.62 -15.05 -12.51
C SER A 96 -5.76 -15.23 -13.77
N ASN A 97 -6.37 -15.83 -14.79
CA ASN A 97 -5.75 -15.91 -16.11
C ASN A 97 -5.62 -14.55 -16.81
N PHE A 98 -6.25 -13.50 -16.28
CA PHE A 98 -6.25 -12.14 -16.83
C PHE A 98 -5.97 -11.14 -15.71
N PRO A 99 -4.74 -11.15 -15.16
CA PRO A 99 -4.49 -10.50 -13.88
C PRO A 99 -4.34 -8.98 -13.99
N CYS A 100 -4.08 -8.41 -15.17
CA CYS A 100 -3.94 -6.97 -15.35
C CYS A 100 -5.30 -6.27 -15.19
N ILE A 101 -5.33 -5.15 -14.47
CA ILE A 101 -6.54 -4.32 -14.29
C ILE A 101 -6.81 -3.40 -15.47
N PHE A 102 -5.85 -3.23 -16.39
CA PHE A 102 -5.94 -2.27 -17.49
C PHE A 102 -6.21 -2.91 -18.85
N CYS A 103 -5.65 -4.10 -19.09
CA CYS A 103 -5.84 -4.84 -20.34
C CYS A 103 -6.39 -6.25 -20.09
N THR A 104 -6.83 -6.89 -21.17
CA THR A 104 -7.36 -8.25 -21.18
C THR A 104 -6.31 -9.30 -21.58
N GLN A 105 -5.02 -8.99 -21.43
CA GLN A 105 -3.94 -9.92 -21.75
C GLN A 105 -3.94 -11.14 -20.83
N HIS A 106 -3.77 -12.32 -21.44
CA HIS A 106 -3.66 -13.57 -20.70
C HIS A 106 -2.33 -13.68 -19.95
N LYS A 107 -2.32 -14.32 -18.78
CA LYS A 107 -1.14 -14.46 -17.91
C LYS A 107 0.09 -15.07 -18.60
N SER A 108 -0.13 -15.89 -19.64
CA SER A 108 0.93 -16.53 -20.43
C SER A 108 1.61 -15.61 -21.44
N LYS A 109 1.14 -14.37 -21.60
CA LYS A 109 1.66 -13.37 -22.53
C LYS A 109 2.16 -12.11 -21.84
N LEU A 110 2.09 -12.03 -20.50
CA LEU A 110 2.46 -10.82 -19.75
C LEU A 110 3.90 -10.37 -19.99
N GLN A 111 4.77 -11.29 -20.42
CA GLN A 111 6.15 -11.04 -20.78
C GLN A 111 6.34 -10.20 -22.06
N GLU A 112 5.30 -10.03 -22.88
CA GLU A 112 5.39 -9.29 -24.14
C GLU A 112 5.26 -7.77 -23.88
N PRO A 113 6.33 -6.97 -24.07
CA PRO A 113 6.29 -5.52 -23.82
C PRO A 113 5.57 -4.75 -24.93
N ASP A 114 4.96 -3.61 -24.59
CA ASP A 114 4.29 -2.68 -25.53
C ASP A 114 3.27 -3.35 -26.49
N THR A 115 2.61 -4.42 -26.03
CA THR A 115 1.62 -5.18 -26.83
C THR A 115 0.18 -4.80 -26.53
N THR A 116 -0.06 -4.21 -25.36
CA THR A 116 -1.40 -3.83 -24.90
C THR A 116 -1.44 -2.37 -24.46
N SER A 117 -2.65 -1.84 -24.31
CA SER A 117 -2.87 -0.47 -23.85
C SER A 117 -3.85 -0.44 -22.68
N TYR A 118 -3.79 0.61 -21.86
CA TYR A 118 -4.78 0.88 -20.83
C TYR A 118 -6.00 1.68 -21.33
N PHE A 119 -5.91 2.29 -22.52
CA PHE A 119 -6.99 3.13 -23.09
C PHE A 119 -7.40 2.73 -24.50
N ASP A 120 -6.55 2.06 -25.28
CA ASP A 120 -6.86 1.66 -26.65
C ASP A 120 -7.50 0.26 -26.69
N VAL A 121 -8.80 0.23 -26.98
CA VAL A 121 -9.60 -1.01 -27.08
C VAL A 121 -9.09 -1.94 -28.20
N GLN A 122 -8.49 -1.39 -29.27
CA GLN A 122 -7.90 -2.20 -30.33
C GLN A 122 -6.64 -2.94 -29.84
N LYS A 123 -6.03 -2.46 -28.76
CA LYS A 123 -4.89 -3.06 -28.05
C LYS A 123 -5.30 -3.68 -26.72
N GLU A 124 -6.47 -4.31 -26.70
CA GLU A 124 -6.97 -5.12 -25.58
C GLU A 124 -7.23 -4.35 -24.27
N ALA A 125 -7.37 -3.02 -24.31
CA ALA A 125 -7.79 -2.24 -23.14
C ALA A 125 -9.16 -2.70 -22.62
N ARG A 126 -9.32 -2.76 -21.29
CA ARG A 126 -10.59 -3.13 -20.67
C ARG A 126 -11.64 -2.04 -20.83
N THR A 127 -12.89 -2.46 -21.00
CA THR A 127 -14.05 -1.55 -21.02
C THR A 127 -15.18 -2.06 -20.14
N LEU A 128 -16.00 -1.14 -19.63
CA LEU A 128 -17.21 -1.50 -18.89
C LEU A 128 -18.26 -2.19 -19.77
N GLU A 129 -18.31 -1.84 -21.06
CA GLU A 129 -19.21 -2.49 -22.02
C GLU A 129 -18.87 -3.97 -22.21
N GLU A 130 -17.58 -4.28 -22.39
CA GLU A 130 -17.11 -5.66 -22.47
C GLU A 130 -17.42 -6.44 -21.20
N GLN A 131 -17.19 -5.83 -20.03
CA GLN A 131 -17.52 -6.43 -18.74
C GLN A 131 -19.01 -6.79 -18.63
N LYS A 132 -19.91 -5.85 -18.96
CA LYS A 132 -21.37 -6.08 -18.96
C LYS A 132 -21.77 -7.23 -19.89
N LEU A 133 -21.19 -7.29 -21.09
CA LEU A 133 -21.44 -8.39 -22.03
C LEU A 133 -20.95 -9.72 -21.48
N CYS A 134 -19.79 -9.70 -20.83
CA CYS A 134 -19.19 -10.87 -20.23
C CYS A 134 -20.03 -11.47 -19.10
N LEU A 135 -20.47 -10.61 -18.17
CA LEU A 135 -21.26 -11.02 -17.01
C LEU A 135 -22.64 -11.55 -17.42
N LYS A 136 -23.26 -10.99 -18.46
CA LYS A 136 -24.53 -11.49 -19.03
C LYS A 136 -24.40 -12.90 -19.59
N LYS A 137 -23.27 -13.24 -20.22
CA LYS A 137 -23.02 -14.57 -20.79
C LYS A 137 -22.78 -15.65 -19.73
N LYS A 138 -22.49 -15.28 -18.47
CA LYS A 138 -22.09 -16.18 -17.38
C LYS A 138 -20.95 -17.14 -17.77
N ASP A 139 -20.07 -16.69 -18.67
CA ASP A 139 -18.93 -17.50 -19.09
C ASP A 139 -17.86 -17.49 -17.99
N LYS A 140 -17.40 -18.68 -17.59
CA LYS A 140 -16.32 -18.83 -16.60
C LYS A 140 -14.96 -18.34 -17.14
N ASN A 141 -14.82 -18.18 -18.46
CA ASN A 141 -13.61 -17.70 -19.12
C ASN A 141 -13.64 -16.21 -19.50
N CYS A 142 -14.55 -15.41 -18.92
CA CYS A 142 -14.77 -14.04 -19.35
C CYS A 142 -13.70 -13.04 -18.88
N LYS A 143 -12.47 -13.19 -19.41
CA LYS A 143 -11.37 -12.20 -19.30
C LYS A 143 -11.10 -11.70 -17.87
N GLY A 144 -11.41 -12.51 -16.86
CA GLY A 144 -11.22 -12.18 -15.44
C GLY A 144 -12.30 -11.28 -14.83
N TYR A 145 -13.43 -11.01 -15.49
CA TYR A 145 -14.55 -10.28 -14.90
C TYR A 145 -15.35 -11.18 -13.95
N LYS A 146 -15.53 -10.75 -12.68
CA LYS A 146 -16.22 -11.51 -11.63
C LYS A 146 -17.62 -10.96 -11.35
N CYS A 147 -17.75 -9.65 -11.24
CA CYS A 147 -19.01 -8.96 -10.96
C CYS A 147 -19.01 -7.59 -11.62
N GLU A 148 -20.15 -6.90 -11.58
CA GLU A 148 -20.24 -5.50 -11.99
C GLU A 148 -19.23 -4.65 -11.18
N PRO A 149 -18.71 -3.55 -11.74
CA PRO A 149 -17.88 -2.58 -11.01
C PRO A 149 -18.68 -1.80 -9.97
N LEU A 150 -18.07 -1.50 -8.83
CA LEU A 150 -18.67 -0.74 -7.72
C LEU A 150 -19.08 0.68 -8.14
N PHE A 151 -18.22 1.33 -8.93
CA PHE A 151 -18.39 2.70 -9.41
C PHE A 151 -18.55 2.75 -10.94
N GLY A 152 -19.19 1.74 -11.55
CA GLY A 152 -19.29 1.63 -13.01
C GLY A 152 -20.04 2.74 -13.73
N ASP A 153 -20.82 3.55 -13.01
CA ASP A 153 -21.50 4.71 -13.58
C ASP A 153 -20.65 5.99 -13.46
N LEU A 154 -19.49 5.90 -12.79
CA LEU A 154 -18.63 7.03 -12.44
C LEU A 154 -17.24 6.96 -13.06
N PHE A 155 -16.64 5.78 -13.10
CA PHE A 155 -15.26 5.59 -13.53
C PHE A 155 -15.16 4.53 -14.60
N GLU A 156 -14.48 4.88 -15.70
CA GLU A 156 -13.97 3.90 -16.64
C GLU A 156 -12.67 3.29 -16.11
N PHE A 157 -12.24 2.15 -16.68
CA PHE A 157 -10.93 1.56 -16.38
C PHE A 157 -9.77 2.57 -16.58
N SER A 158 -9.90 3.44 -17.58
CA SER A 158 -8.91 4.50 -17.89
C SER A 158 -8.91 5.67 -16.89
N ASP A 159 -9.87 5.74 -15.98
CA ASP A 159 -9.90 6.76 -14.91
C ASP A 159 -9.19 6.30 -13.64
N TYR A 160 -8.75 5.05 -13.60
CA TYR A 160 -7.87 4.56 -12.55
C TYR A 160 -6.41 4.88 -12.86
N ILE A 161 -5.73 5.51 -11.91
CA ILE A 161 -4.30 5.81 -12.03
C ILE A 161 -3.51 4.84 -11.16
N MET A 162 -2.42 4.32 -11.73
CA MET A 162 -1.55 3.40 -11.04
C MET A 162 -0.86 4.05 -9.85
N ASP A 163 -0.90 3.37 -8.70
CA ASP A 163 -0.09 3.76 -7.55
C ASP A 163 1.38 3.37 -7.72
N THR A 164 2.20 4.39 -7.93
CA THR A 164 3.65 4.27 -8.09
C THR A 164 4.35 3.85 -6.80
N LEU A 165 3.77 4.12 -5.62
CA LEU A 165 4.35 3.70 -4.33
C LEU A 165 4.26 2.19 -4.18
N HIS A 166 3.05 1.62 -4.27
CA HIS A 166 2.89 0.17 -4.16
C HIS A 166 3.52 -0.58 -5.34
N MET A 167 3.53 -0.01 -6.55
CA MET A 167 4.29 -0.59 -7.67
C MET A 167 5.77 -0.77 -7.28
N LYS A 168 6.41 0.28 -6.75
CA LYS A 168 7.80 0.22 -6.30
C LYS A 168 8.00 -0.89 -5.26
N LEU A 169 7.15 -0.92 -4.23
CA LEU A 169 7.25 -1.90 -3.15
C LEU A 169 7.20 -3.34 -3.70
N ARG A 170 6.23 -3.62 -4.57
CA ARG A 170 5.97 -4.96 -5.10
C ARG A 170 7.02 -5.42 -6.08
N VAL A 171 7.55 -4.53 -6.92
CA VAL A 171 8.64 -4.88 -7.85
C VAL A 171 9.93 -5.21 -7.08
N TYR A 172 10.27 -4.43 -6.05
CA TYR A 172 11.41 -4.77 -5.19
C TYR A 172 11.22 -6.06 -4.39
N ASP A 173 10.00 -6.36 -3.92
CA ASP A 173 9.70 -7.64 -3.26
C ASP A 173 9.94 -8.82 -4.22
N ILE A 174 9.62 -8.67 -5.51
CA ILE A 174 9.91 -9.68 -6.54
C ILE A 174 11.41 -9.86 -6.69
N PHE A 175 12.18 -8.78 -6.85
CA PHE A 175 13.64 -8.88 -6.96
C PHE A 175 14.26 -9.56 -5.74
N MET A 176 13.83 -9.18 -4.53
CA MET A 176 14.30 -9.81 -3.30
C MET A 176 13.98 -11.31 -3.30
N THR A 177 12.73 -11.66 -3.61
CA THR A 177 12.27 -13.06 -3.66
C THR A 177 13.08 -13.88 -4.66
N ASP A 178 13.35 -13.34 -5.84
CA ASP A 178 14.07 -14.05 -6.90
C ASP A 178 15.56 -14.20 -6.58
N ILE A 179 16.17 -13.15 -6.02
CA ILE A 179 17.56 -13.19 -5.52
C ILE A 179 17.70 -14.21 -4.40
N LEU A 180 16.81 -14.19 -3.40
CA LEU A 180 16.88 -15.14 -2.28
C LEU A 180 16.65 -16.58 -2.75
N HIS A 181 15.72 -16.80 -3.67
CA HIS A 181 15.51 -18.12 -4.25
C HIS A 181 16.72 -18.63 -5.02
N TYR A 182 17.38 -17.76 -5.78
CA TYR A 182 18.61 -18.12 -6.47
C TYR A 182 19.72 -18.43 -5.43
N ALA A 183 19.91 -17.55 -4.44
CA ALA A 183 20.92 -17.70 -3.39
C ALA A 183 20.74 -18.99 -2.56
N SER A 184 19.51 -19.51 -2.51
CA SER A 184 19.14 -20.74 -1.80
C SER A 184 19.31 -22.02 -2.63
N ARG A 185 19.75 -21.93 -3.89
CA ARG A 185 19.96 -23.11 -4.73
C ARG A 185 21.00 -24.05 -4.10
N ARG A 186 20.72 -25.35 -4.20
CA ARG A 186 21.59 -26.40 -3.66
C ARG A 186 22.66 -26.77 -4.67
N GLU A 187 23.84 -26.20 -4.50
CA GLU A 187 25.05 -26.72 -5.16
C GLU A 187 25.72 -27.81 -4.31
N LYS A 188 25.50 -27.77 -3.00
CA LYS A 188 26.00 -28.71 -1.99
C LYS A 188 24.84 -29.35 -1.24
N TYR A 189 25.13 -30.44 -0.54
CA TYR A 189 24.13 -31.21 0.21
C TYR A 189 24.57 -31.46 1.66
N GLY A 190 23.59 -31.67 2.54
CA GLY A 190 23.83 -31.94 3.96
C GLY A 190 24.47 -30.76 4.68
N LYS A 191 25.35 -31.05 5.65
CA LYS A 191 25.96 -30.04 6.55
C LYS A 191 26.69 -28.91 5.82
N GLU A 192 27.25 -29.17 4.63
CA GLU A 192 27.93 -28.14 3.85
C GLU A 192 26.96 -27.10 3.28
N HIS A 193 25.77 -27.54 2.88
CA HIS A 193 24.71 -26.64 2.45
C HIS A 193 24.21 -25.79 3.61
N ASP A 194 23.98 -26.42 4.77
CA ASP A 194 23.50 -25.72 5.97
C ASP A 194 24.49 -24.62 6.39
N LEU A 195 25.79 -24.92 6.41
CA LEU A 195 26.84 -23.95 6.71
C LEU A 195 26.92 -22.82 5.67
N GLU A 196 26.65 -23.11 4.39
CA GLU A 196 26.60 -22.09 3.35
C GLU A 196 25.38 -21.18 3.51
N MET A 197 24.22 -21.73 3.85
CA MET A 197 23.00 -20.97 4.09
C MET A 197 23.15 -20.07 5.32
N GLU A 198 23.71 -20.58 6.42
CA GLU A 198 24.03 -19.79 7.61
C GLU A 198 24.93 -18.60 7.26
N LYS A 199 26.01 -18.82 6.51
CA LYS A 199 26.90 -17.74 6.05
C LYS A 199 26.16 -16.67 5.23
N LYS A 200 25.31 -17.09 4.28
CA LYS A 200 24.53 -16.15 3.45
C LYS A 200 23.53 -15.35 4.29
N ILE A 201 22.89 -15.99 5.27
CA ILE A 201 21.96 -15.36 6.20
C ILE A 201 22.67 -14.34 7.10
N ASP A 202 23.84 -14.67 7.62
CA ASP A 202 24.64 -13.76 8.44
C ASP A 202 25.03 -12.50 7.66
N ILE A 203 25.47 -12.68 6.40
CA ILE A 203 25.81 -11.56 5.51
C ILE A 203 24.60 -10.66 5.26
N LEU A 204 23.43 -11.25 4.99
CA LEU A 204 22.18 -10.52 4.78
C LEU A 204 21.73 -9.78 6.05
N ASN A 205 21.83 -10.42 7.22
CA ASN A 205 21.44 -9.85 8.50
C ASN A 205 22.39 -8.74 8.96
N GLU A 206 23.69 -8.89 8.75
CA GLU A 206 24.69 -7.84 9.01
C GLU A 206 24.41 -6.62 8.12
N HIS A 207 24.16 -6.86 6.83
CA HIS A 207 23.83 -5.83 5.87
C HIS A 207 22.55 -5.08 6.25
N SER A 208 21.48 -5.81 6.60
CA SER A 208 20.21 -5.24 7.09
C SER A 208 20.42 -4.42 8.36
N LYS A 209 21.09 -4.98 9.37
CA LYS A 209 21.34 -4.33 10.66
C LYS A 209 22.08 -3.00 10.48
N ARG A 210 23.06 -2.96 9.58
CA ARG A 210 23.86 -1.75 9.29
C ARG A 210 23.05 -0.63 8.66
N LEU A 211 22.13 -0.95 7.74
CA LEU A 211 21.44 0.08 6.92
C LEU A 211 20.07 0.46 7.47
N ILE A 212 19.34 -0.50 8.03
CA ILE A 212 17.91 -0.36 8.37
C ILE A 212 17.58 -0.85 9.78
N GLY A 213 18.60 -1.28 10.54
CA GLY A 213 18.46 -1.77 11.91
C GLY A 213 17.81 -3.15 12.00
N LYS A 214 17.27 -3.50 13.17
CA LYS A 214 16.65 -4.81 13.44
C LYS A 214 15.19 -4.91 12.97
N ARG A 215 14.76 -4.07 12.02
CA ARG A 215 13.37 -4.00 11.55
C ARG A 215 12.99 -5.19 10.66
N VAL A 216 13.97 -5.74 9.97
CA VAL A 216 13.84 -6.95 9.15
C VAL A 216 15.03 -7.86 9.39
N PHE A 217 14.83 -9.15 9.21
CA PHE A 217 15.88 -10.15 9.27
C PHE A 217 15.61 -11.25 8.26
N PHE A 218 16.64 -12.02 7.95
CA PHE A 218 16.60 -13.15 7.05
C PHE A 218 16.77 -14.43 7.86
N ALA A 219 16.02 -15.45 7.50
CA ALA A 219 16.09 -16.76 8.13
C ALA A 219 15.91 -17.85 7.08
N TYR A 220 16.43 -19.04 7.39
CA TYR A 220 16.21 -20.21 6.54
C TYR A 220 14.85 -20.82 6.84
N ASP A 221 14.00 -20.95 5.82
CA ASP A 221 12.78 -21.73 5.91
C ASP A 221 13.10 -23.19 5.60
N THR A 222 13.05 -24.05 6.62
CA THR A 222 13.33 -25.48 6.48
C THR A 222 12.25 -26.25 5.72
N LYS A 223 11.03 -25.72 5.58
CA LYS A 223 9.97 -26.38 4.82
C LYS A 223 10.14 -26.14 3.33
N GLU A 224 10.36 -24.88 2.96
CA GLU A 224 10.51 -24.47 1.57
C GLU A 224 11.96 -24.57 1.09
N GLN A 225 12.92 -24.73 2.01
CA GLN A 225 14.35 -24.85 1.75
C GLN A 225 14.91 -23.61 1.06
N ILE A 226 14.46 -22.44 1.53
CA ILE A 226 14.79 -21.13 0.97
C ILE A 226 15.08 -20.13 2.08
N ILE A 227 15.95 -19.17 1.81
CA ILE A 227 16.11 -17.98 2.65
C ILE A 227 14.86 -17.11 2.48
N LYS A 228 14.22 -16.77 3.59
CA LYS A 228 13.08 -15.86 3.64
C LYS A 228 13.44 -14.57 4.36
N LEU A 229 12.88 -13.48 3.86
CA LEU A 229 12.81 -12.21 4.55
C LEU A 229 11.66 -12.23 5.55
N HIS A 230 11.94 -11.81 6.78
CA HIS A 230 10.96 -11.56 7.83
C HIS A 230 10.89 -10.07 8.17
N GLY A 231 9.67 -9.54 8.18
CA GLY A 231 9.39 -8.11 8.38
C GLY A 231 8.76 -7.48 7.14
N ARG A 232 8.43 -6.20 7.23
CA ARG A 232 7.89 -5.41 6.12
C ARG A 232 8.80 -4.24 5.82
N PHE A 233 9.12 -4.02 4.54
CA PHE A 233 9.83 -2.84 4.13
C PHE A 233 8.88 -1.67 3.88
N SER A 234 9.30 -0.48 4.29
CA SER A 234 8.82 0.74 3.65
C SER A 234 9.66 1.03 2.40
N GLY A 235 9.14 1.88 1.51
CA GLY A 235 9.84 2.21 0.27
C GLY A 235 11.22 2.80 0.48
N HIS A 236 11.44 3.55 1.57
CA HIS A 236 12.76 4.09 1.92
C HIS A 236 13.74 3.01 2.36
N LEU A 237 13.28 1.99 3.10
CA LEU A 237 14.13 0.90 3.55
C LEU A 237 14.58 0.01 2.39
N GLN A 238 13.72 -0.23 1.39
CA GLN A 238 14.13 -0.93 0.17
C GLN A 238 15.20 -0.14 -0.59
N ASP A 239 15.03 1.17 -0.75
CA ASP A 239 16.02 2.00 -1.43
C ASP A 239 17.39 1.92 -0.74
N LEU A 240 17.43 1.97 0.61
CA LEU A 240 18.66 1.80 1.37
C LEU A 240 19.27 0.41 1.21
N LEU A 241 18.45 -0.63 1.34
CA LEU A 241 18.89 -2.02 1.24
C LEU A 241 19.54 -2.31 -0.13
N PHE A 242 18.93 -1.85 -1.23
CA PHE A 242 19.43 -2.14 -2.57
C PHE A 242 20.59 -1.26 -3.03
N GLN A 243 20.95 -0.19 -2.30
CA GLN A 243 22.08 0.68 -2.67
C GLN A 243 23.42 -0.05 -2.71
N ASN A 244 23.68 -0.92 -1.73
CA ASN A 244 24.96 -1.64 -1.57
C ASN A 244 24.73 -3.13 -1.27
N PHE A 245 23.69 -3.70 -1.89
CA PHE A 245 23.29 -5.08 -1.62
C PHE A 245 24.44 -6.06 -1.95
N PRO A 246 24.73 -7.06 -1.11
CA PRO A 246 25.94 -7.87 -1.21
C PRO A 246 25.81 -9.00 -2.26
N TYR A 247 25.53 -8.65 -3.52
CA TYR A 247 25.26 -9.63 -4.60
C TYR A 247 26.37 -10.67 -4.75
N GLU A 248 27.63 -10.25 -4.76
CA GLU A 248 28.81 -11.11 -4.96
C GLU A 248 29.03 -12.13 -3.86
N LYS A 249 28.45 -11.89 -2.69
CA LYS A 249 28.53 -12.80 -1.55
C LYS A 249 27.38 -13.81 -1.52
N LEU A 250 26.35 -13.60 -2.35
CA LEU A 250 25.10 -14.37 -2.30
C LEU A 250 24.85 -15.16 -3.59
N LEU A 251 25.26 -14.60 -4.72
CA LEU A 251 25.02 -15.10 -6.06
C LEU A 251 26.34 -15.41 -6.77
N ASP A 252 26.25 -16.13 -7.88
CA ASP A 252 27.39 -16.53 -8.70
C ASP A 252 27.16 -16.20 -10.19
N GLY A 253 28.24 -16.25 -10.98
CA GLY A 253 28.21 -16.14 -12.44
C GLY A 253 27.38 -14.98 -12.99
N ASN A 254 26.52 -15.30 -13.97
CA ASN A 254 25.67 -14.31 -14.63
C ASN A 254 24.58 -13.74 -13.71
N ALA A 255 24.18 -14.45 -12.64
CA ALA A 255 23.11 -14.01 -11.75
C ALA A 255 23.47 -12.74 -10.99
N ILE A 256 24.74 -12.53 -10.65
CA ILE A 256 25.24 -11.26 -10.08
C ILE A 256 24.94 -10.11 -11.05
N THR A 257 25.31 -10.29 -12.32
CA THR A 257 25.18 -9.27 -13.35
C THR A 257 23.71 -8.98 -13.65
N ASP A 258 22.89 -10.02 -13.78
CA ASP A 258 21.46 -9.90 -14.07
C ASP A 258 20.72 -9.22 -12.92
N ALA A 259 20.94 -9.63 -11.67
CA ALA A 259 20.30 -9.03 -10.50
C ALA A 259 20.61 -7.52 -10.40
N LYS A 260 21.89 -7.15 -10.60
CA LYS A 260 22.29 -5.74 -10.62
C LYS A 260 21.61 -4.97 -11.74
N LYS A 261 21.62 -5.49 -12.97
CA LYS A 261 20.98 -4.85 -14.12
C LYS A 261 19.49 -4.61 -13.89
N LEU A 262 18.77 -5.59 -13.33
CA LEU A 262 17.34 -5.45 -13.02
C LEU A 262 17.06 -4.36 -11.99
N VAL A 263 17.81 -4.36 -10.89
CA VAL A 263 17.64 -3.36 -9.84
C VAL A 263 17.99 -1.96 -10.35
N TYR A 264 19.05 -1.82 -11.13
CA TYR A 264 19.47 -0.52 -11.67
C TYR A 264 18.53 0.01 -12.76
N SER A 265 18.09 -0.84 -13.70
CA SER A 265 17.11 -0.44 -14.73
C SER A 265 15.78 -0.03 -14.13
N PHE A 266 15.28 -0.75 -13.12
CA PHE A 266 14.07 -0.32 -12.42
C PHE A 266 14.27 0.98 -11.64
N ARG A 267 15.43 1.16 -10.99
CA ARG A 267 15.77 2.43 -10.32
C ARG A 267 15.83 3.60 -11.29
N GLU A 268 16.36 3.40 -12.48
CA GLU A 268 16.35 4.41 -13.55
C GLU A 268 14.92 4.82 -13.91
N ILE A 269 13.99 3.88 -14.06
CA ILE A 269 12.57 4.18 -14.26
C ILE A 269 12.03 5.05 -13.12
N LEU A 270 12.30 4.68 -11.87
CA LEU A 270 11.85 5.46 -10.70
C LEU A 270 12.46 6.86 -10.63
N ASP A 271 13.70 7.02 -11.07
CA ASP A 271 14.37 8.32 -11.12
C ASP A 271 13.83 9.17 -12.28
N LEU A 272 13.51 8.58 -13.43
CA LEU A 272 12.80 9.26 -14.52
C LEU A 272 11.45 9.81 -14.04
N LEU A 273 10.66 9.04 -13.28
CA LEU A 273 9.37 9.48 -12.73
C LEU A 273 9.46 10.71 -11.81
N LYS A 274 10.65 11.09 -11.32
CA LYS A 274 10.86 12.30 -10.50
C LYS A 274 11.18 13.54 -11.33
N ILE A 275 11.53 13.37 -12.61
CA ILE A 275 11.87 14.46 -13.53
C ILE A 275 10.58 15.19 -13.96
N ASP A 276 10.69 16.28 -14.71
CA ASP A 276 9.53 16.89 -15.37
C ASP A 276 8.97 15.94 -16.46
N PRO A 277 7.64 15.70 -16.52
CA PRO A 277 7.04 14.78 -17.50
C PRO A 277 7.44 15.10 -18.96
N LEU A 278 7.47 16.37 -19.34
CA LEU A 278 7.76 16.78 -20.72
C LEU A 278 9.19 16.40 -21.15
N LYS A 279 10.10 16.21 -20.20
CA LYS A 279 11.50 15.86 -20.46
C LYS A 279 11.75 14.36 -20.58
N ARG A 280 10.80 13.51 -20.17
CA ARG A 280 11.04 12.06 -20.04
C ARG A 280 10.19 11.15 -20.93
N ILE A 281 9.09 11.63 -21.53
CA ILE A 281 8.08 10.80 -22.23
C ILE A 281 8.71 9.70 -23.11
N LYS A 282 9.63 10.06 -24.02
CA LYS A 282 10.25 9.08 -24.94
C LYS A 282 11.24 8.14 -24.25
N THR A 283 12.00 8.67 -23.29
CA THR A 283 13.02 7.92 -22.55
C THR A 283 12.38 6.91 -21.60
N LEU A 284 11.26 7.28 -20.96
CA LEU A 284 10.54 6.41 -20.04
C LEU A 284 9.98 5.18 -20.74
N LYS A 285 9.37 5.34 -21.93
CA LYS A 285 8.90 4.20 -22.71
C LYS A 285 10.02 3.22 -23.03
N ALA A 286 11.16 3.72 -23.53
CA ALA A 286 12.31 2.88 -23.85
C ALA A 286 12.83 2.14 -22.61
N ALA A 287 12.99 2.84 -21.48
CA ALA A 287 13.43 2.24 -20.21
C ALA A 287 12.47 1.15 -19.70
N CYS A 288 11.16 1.36 -19.81
CA CYS A 288 10.14 0.39 -19.41
C CYS A 288 10.17 -0.89 -20.25
N VAL A 289 10.30 -0.75 -21.58
CA VAL A 289 10.38 -1.89 -22.51
C VAL A 289 11.67 -2.67 -22.29
N ASP A 290 12.81 -1.97 -22.20
CA ASP A 290 14.12 -2.59 -21.96
C ASP A 290 14.18 -3.30 -20.60
N PHE A 291 13.57 -2.71 -19.57
CA PHE A 291 13.44 -3.33 -18.25
C PHE A 291 12.72 -4.69 -18.31
N LEU A 292 11.56 -4.78 -18.96
CA LEU A 292 10.81 -6.04 -19.05
C LEU A 292 11.56 -7.07 -19.91
N GLN A 293 12.22 -6.65 -20.98
CA GLN A 293 13.08 -7.52 -21.79
C GLN A 293 14.26 -8.05 -20.98
N THR A 294 14.91 -7.20 -20.20
CA THR A 294 16.00 -7.58 -19.29
C THR A 294 15.50 -8.57 -18.23
N PHE A 295 14.31 -8.35 -17.66
CA PHE A 295 13.68 -9.28 -16.72
C PHE A 295 13.45 -10.66 -17.33
N ASN A 296 12.94 -10.71 -18.56
CA ASN A 296 12.69 -11.97 -19.26
C ASN A 296 13.98 -12.72 -19.64
N ALA A 297 15.07 -11.99 -19.89
CA ALA A 297 16.36 -12.57 -20.28
C ALA A 297 17.23 -12.98 -19.08
N ALA A 298 16.93 -12.49 -17.88
CA ALA A 298 17.69 -12.77 -16.67
C ALA A 298 17.65 -14.25 -16.28
N CYS A 299 18.75 -14.78 -15.77
CA CYS A 299 18.81 -16.16 -15.26
C CYS A 299 18.16 -16.37 -13.87
N LEU A 300 17.42 -15.36 -13.39
CA LEU A 300 16.55 -15.42 -12.22
C LEU A 300 15.19 -16.04 -12.60
N ARG A 301 14.21 -16.04 -11.69
CA ARG A 301 12.85 -16.48 -12.05
C ARG A 301 12.24 -15.48 -13.03
N ASN A 302 11.49 -15.99 -14.01
CA ASN A 302 10.91 -15.22 -15.11
C ASN A 302 9.38 -15.13 -15.04
N ASN A 303 8.80 -15.25 -13.83
CA ASN A 303 7.35 -15.15 -13.65
C ASN A 303 6.94 -13.67 -13.62
N VAL A 304 6.46 -13.16 -14.76
CA VAL A 304 5.99 -11.78 -14.88
C VAL A 304 4.68 -11.60 -14.09
N THR A 305 4.74 -10.81 -13.03
CA THR A 305 3.57 -10.42 -12.23
C THR A 305 2.80 -9.30 -12.92
N PRO A 306 1.53 -9.05 -12.54
CA PRO A 306 0.79 -7.90 -13.07
C PRO A 306 1.52 -6.56 -12.86
N TYR A 307 2.27 -6.35 -11.77
CA TYR A 307 3.05 -5.12 -11.60
C TYR A 307 4.20 -5.00 -12.61
N LEU A 308 4.94 -6.07 -12.88
CA LEU A 308 5.99 -6.07 -13.90
C LEU A 308 5.42 -5.82 -15.30
N HIS A 309 4.29 -6.46 -15.62
CA HIS A 309 3.58 -6.21 -16.87
C HIS A 309 3.14 -4.75 -17.00
N ILE A 310 2.60 -4.16 -15.93
CA ILE A 310 2.19 -2.75 -15.90
C ILE A 310 3.39 -1.82 -16.13
N VAL A 311 4.55 -2.09 -15.51
CA VAL A 311 5.77 -1.32 -15.78
C VAL A 311 6.12 -1.38 -17.26
N GLY A 312 6.13 -2.57 -17.87
CA GLY A 312 6.57 -2.75 -19.27
C GLY A 312 5.55 -2.37 -20.35
N ASN A 313 4.26 -2.22 -20.03
CA ASN A 313 3.20 -1.95 -21.01
C ASN A 313 2.40 -0.66 -20.77
N HIS A 314 2.15 -0.28 -19.50
CA HIS A 314 1.15 0.75 -19.18
C HIS A 314 1.74 2.00 -18.51
N LEU A 315 2.86 1.87 -17.78
CA LEU A 315 3.45 2.96 -17.00
C LEU A 315 3.75 4.21 -17.86
N PHE A 316 4.36 4.03 -19.03
CA PHE A 316 4.66 5.16 -19.93
C PHE A 316 3.40 5.74 -20.57
N GLU A 317 2.36 4.94 -20.83
CA GLU A 317 1.09 5.45 -21.36
C GLU A 317 0.38 6.36 -20.33
N PHE A 318 0.47 6.02 -19.03
CA PHE A 318 -0.03 6.90 -17.97
C PHE A 318 0.75 8.21 -17.94
N ASP A 319 2.08 8.16 -18.03
CA ASP A 319 2.94 9.36 -17.99
C ASP A 319 2.69 10.30 -19.18
N GLU A 320 2.29 9.77 -20.34
CA GLU A 320 1.90 10.56 -21.51
C GLU A 320 0.60 11.37 -21.30
N ARG A 321 -0.25 10.95 -20.36
CA ARG A 321 -1.61 11.48 -20.19
C ARG A 321 -1.83 12.16 -18.84
N GLU A 322 -1.04 11.79 -17.83
CA GLU A 322 -1.25 12.15 -16.44
C GLU A 322 0.11 12.40 -15.76
N ASP A 323 0.19 13.34 -14.81
CA ASP A 323 1.39 13.52 -13.98
C ASP A 323 1.44 12.46 -12.88
N LEU A 324 2.05 11.30 -13.17
CA LEU A 324 2.22 10.19 -12.23
C LEU A 324 2.85 10.59 -10.88
N GLY A 325 3.62 11.67 -10.84
CA GLY A 325 4.16 12.22 -9.60
C GLY A 325 3.05 12.66 -8.65
N ALA A 326 1.99 13.25 -9.17
CA ALA A 326 0.86 13.75 -8.39
C ALA A 326 -0.08 12.63 -7.87
N PHE A 327 0.00 11.42 -8.43
CA PHE A 327 -0.84 10.28 -8.04
C PHE A 327 -0.16 9.27 -7.12
N ASN A 328 1.00 9.61 -6.52
CA ASN A 328 1.59 8.71 -5.54
C ASN A 328 0.70 8.64 -4.28
N MET A 329 0.39 7.43 -3.80
CA MET A 329 -0.53 7.27 -2.66
C MET A 329 0.09 7.60 -1.30
N GLN A 330 1.21 8.32 -1.27
CA GLN A 330 1.93 8.62 -0.04
C GLN A 330 1.10 9.47 0.94
N GLY A 331 0.25 10.35 0.42
CA GLY A 331 -0.67 11.15 1.24
C GLY A 331 -1.71 10.30 1.97
N VAL A 332 -2.19 9.24 1.31
CA VAL A 332 -3.17 8.30 1.86
C VAL A 332 -2.55 7.46 2.97
N GLU A 333 -1.35 6.92 2.77
CA GLU A 333 -0.62 6.15 3.78
C GLU A 333 -0.33 6.97 5.06
N LYS A 334 0.15 8.20 4.89
CA LYS A 334 0.33 9.14 6.02
C LYS A 334 -1.00 9.47 6.69
N GLY A 335 -2.09 9.49 5.91
CA GLY A 335 -3.46 9.57 6.41
C GLY A 335 -3.81 8.40 7.31
N ASN A 336 -3.52 7.16 6.90
CA ASN A 336 -3.74 5.96 7.70
C ASN A 336 -2.92 5.97 9.02
N ASP A 337 -1.68 6.45 8.98
CA ASP A 337 -0.87 6.66 10.19
C ASP A 337 -1.51 7.68 11.15
N LEU A 338 -2.15 8.73 10.62
CA LEU A 338 -2.89 9.69 11.41
C LEU A 338 -4.16 9.05 11.99
N LEU A 339 -4.92 8.29 11.20
CA LEU A 339 -6.11 7.57 11.66
C LEU A 339 -5.77 6.64 12.82
N SER A 340 -4.68 5.87 12.69
CA SER A 340 -4.20 4.98 13.75
C SER A 340 -3.87 5.75 15.02
N ARG A 341 -3.15 6.88 14.90
CA ARG A 341 -2.88 7.76 16.05
C ARG A 341 -4.16 8.34 16.66
N LEU A 342 -5.14 8.74 15.86
CA LEU A 342 -6.41 9.28 16.36
C LEU A 342 -7.24 8.23 17.11
N TYR A 343 -7.20 6.98 16.63
CA TYR A 343 -7.84 5.84 17.27
C TYR A 343 -7.21 5.52 18.63
N PHE A 344 -5.88 5.44 18.72
CA PHE A 344 -5.18 5.10 19.97
C PHE A 344 -5.00 6.28 20.94
N SER A 345 -5.13 7.53 20.48
CA SER A 345 -5.00 8.73 21.33
C SER A 345 -6.27 9.09 22.11
N SER A 346 -7.42 8.48 21.81
CA SER A 346 -8.61 8.65 22.67
C SER A 346 -8.37 7.92 23.99
N THR A 347 -8.23 8.70 25.07
CA THR A 347 -7.99 8.23 26.44
C THR A 347 -9.14 7.38 27.01
N ASN A 348 -10.30 7.35 26.34
CA ASN A 348 -11.40 6.43 26.59
C ASN A 348 -11.65 5.60 25.33
N VAL A 349 -12.02 4.33 25.50
CA VAL A 349 -12.60 3.53 24.41
C VAL A 349 -13.86 4.26 23.94
N ALA A 350 -13.77 4.96 22.81
CA ALA A 350 -14.90 5.68 22.27
C ALA A 350 -16.00 4.69 21.91
N LYS A 351 -17.23 4.90 22.38
CA LYS A 351 -18.40 4.08 22.01
C LYS A 351 -18.61 4.04 20.48
N LYS A 352 -18.24 5.12 19.80
CA LYS A 352 -18.29 5.28 18.33
C LYS A 352 -16.92 5.77 17.81
N PRO A 353 -15.95 4.85 17.63
CA PRO A 353 -14.56 5.23 17.34
C PRO A 353 -14.42 5.90 15.96
N LEU A 354 -15.09 5.38 14.92
CA LEU A 354 -15.04 5.96 13.58
C LEU A 354 -15.62 7.37 13.53
N TYR A 355 -16.79 7.58 14.12
CA TYR A 355 -17.40 8.91 14.24
C TYR A 355 -16.46 9.90 14.95
N THR A 356 -15.86 9.48 16.07
CA THR A 356 -14.91 10.32 16.82
C THR A 356 -13.67 10.66 16.00
N MET A 357 -13.14 9.70 15.25
CA MET A 357 -12.01 9.93 14.35
C MET A 357 -12.38 10.91 13.24
N MET A 358 -13.52 10.71 12.59
CA MET A 358 -14.03 11.58 11.54
C MET A 358 -14.22 13.03 12.04
N GLN A 359 -14.81 13.21 13.23
CA GLN A 359 -14.93 14.52 13.86
C GLN A 359 -13.58 15.19 14.12
N LYS A 360 -12.58 14.44 14.59
CA LYS A 360 -11.24 14.99 14.83
C LYS A 360 -10.57 15.40 13.52
N LEU A 361 -10.69 14.60 12.46
CA LEU A 361 -10.17 14.95 11.13
C LEU A 361 -10.82 16.22 10.59
N TYR A 362 -12.15 16.32 10.66
CA TYR A 362 -12.85 17.52 10.24
C TYR A 362 -12.45 18.75 11.07
N ARG A 363 -12.32 18.64 12.40
CA ARG A 363 -11.81 19.75 13.23
C ARG A 363 -10.40 20.19 12.85
N MET A 364 -9.55 19.27 12.44
CA MET A 364 -8.21 19.61 11.93
C MET A 364 -8.31 20.39 10.60
N LEU A 365 -9.25 20.04 9.73
CA LEU A 365 -9.52 20.79 8.50
C LEU A 365 -10.20 22.15 8.75
N GLU A 366 -11.11 22.24 9.73
CA GLU A 366 -11.84 23.46 10.11
C GLU A 366 -10.93 24.62 10.51
N MET A 367 -9.73 24.31 11.00
CA MET A 367 -8.74 25.32 11.36
C MET A 367 -8.30 26.15 10.16
N ASP A 368 -8.42 25.60 8.96
CA ASP A 368 -7.98 26.23 7.71
C ASP A 368 -9.16 26.77 6.85
N LEU A 369 -10.42 26.54 7.27
CA LEU A 369 -11.63 26.97 6.54
C LEU A 369 -12.15 28.34 6.97
N SER A 370 -12.75 29.07 6.02
CA SER A 370 -13.52 30.29 6.31
C SER A 370 -14.82 29.98 7.09
N PRO A 371 -15.44 30.98 7.74
CA PRO A 371 -16.68 30.78 8.50
C PRO A 371 -17.86 30.23 7.67
N GLU A 372 -17.96 30.59 6.39
CA GLU A 372 -19.01 30.11 5.48
C GLU A 372 -18.79 28.64 5.11
N GLU A 373 -17.57 28.27 4.71
CA GLU A 373 -17.17 26.89 4.40
C GLU A 373 -17.36 25.96 5.61
N ARG A 374 -17.05 26.45 6.81
CA ARG A 374 -17.31 25.74 8.08
C ARG A 374 -18.80 25.44 8.28
N GLY A 375 -19.68 26.38 7.90
CA GLY A 375 -21.13 26.21 8.01
C GLY A 375 -21.69 25.11 7.09
N GLU A 376 -21.14 24.97 5.88
CA GLU A 376 -21.53 23.90 4.95
C GLU A 376 -20.99 22.53 5.39
N MET A 377 -19.74 22.48 5.84
CA MET A 377 -19.12 21.26 6.33
C MET A 377 -19.84 20.70 7.57
N LEU A 378 -20.23 21.56 8.52
CA LEU A 378 -21.02 21.15 9.69
C LEU A 378 -22.40 20.61 9.32
N LYS A 379 -23.05 21.13 8.27
CA LYS A 379 -24.31 20.56 7.75
C LYS A 379 -24.10 19.14 7.21
N PHE A 380 -23.02 18.91 6.48
CA PHE A 380 -22.68 17.57 5.98
C PHE A 380 -22.35 16.60 7.13
N MET A 381 -21.60 17.02 8.15
CA MET A 381 -21.29 16.17 9.32
C MET A 381 -22.54 15.65 10.05
N ASN A 382 -23.63 16.41 10.04
CA ASN A 382 -24.88 16.05 10.70
C ASN A 382 -25.73 15.01 9.93
N THR A 383 -25.31 14.58 8.73
CA THR A 383 -26.04 13.60 7.91
C THR A 383 -25.92 12.15 8.38
N GLN A 384 -25.12 11.87 9.42
CA GLN A 384 -24.93 10.52 10.01
C GLN A 384 -24.50 9.40 9.04
N VAL A 385 -23.90 9.71 7.90
CA VAL A 385 -23.41 8.73 6.88
C VAL A 385 -22.24 7.84 7.38
N TYR A 386 -21.95 7.86 8.68
CA TYR A 386 -20.75 7.29 9.29
C TYR A 386 -21.02 6.15 10.29
N ASP A 387 -22.29 5.84 10.58
CA ASP A 387 -22.70 4.71 11.41
C ASP A 387 -23.81 3.95 10.66
N ILE A 388 -23.51 2.72 10.21
CA ILE A 388 -24.58 1.73 9.97
C ILE A 388 -24.70 1.02 11.31
N GLU A 389 -25.83 1.18 11.99
CA GLU A 389 -26.08 0.50 13.26
C GLU A 389 -26.05 -1.02 13.04
N ASP A 390 -25.37 -1.74 13.93
CA ASP A 390 -25.21 -3.21 13.89
C ASP A 390 -26.56 -3.96 14.06
N ASP A 391 -27.66 -3.26 14.30
CA ASP A 391 -28.97 -3.85 14.62
C ASP A 391 -29.64 -4.58 13.44
N ASP A 392 -29.16 -4.39 12.20
CA ASP A 392 -29.61 -5.15 11.01
C ASP A 392 -28.79 -6.42 10.74
N PHE A 393 -27.79 -6.74 11.58
CA PHE A 393 -26.96 -7.95 11.44
C PHE A 393 -27.52 -9.13 12.25
N VAL A 394 -28.76 -9.54 11.95
CA VAL A 394 -29.27 -10.85 12.40
C VAL A 394 -28.58 -11.94 11.57
N LEU A 395 -27.84 -12.80 12.27
CA LEU A 395 -27.18 -14.00 11.79
C LEU A 395 -28.12 -14.88 10.96
N LEU A 396 -27.90 -14.94 9.65
CA LEU A 396 -28.28 -16.09 8.82
C LEU A 396 -27.12 -17.08 8.82
N ALA A 397 -26.96 -17.77 9.95
CA ALA A 397 -26.09 -18.91 10.08
C ALA A 397 -26.84 -19.98 10.86
N GLU A 398 -27.87 -20.58 10.25
CA GLU A 398 -28.38 -21.90 10.58
C GLU A 398 -29.51 -22.23 9.59
N GLU A 399 -29.20 -23.01 8.57
CA GLU A 399 -30.05 -24.07 8.01
C GLU A 399 -29.39 -24.62 6.74
N ASN A 400 -28.70 -25.76 6.90
CA ASN A 400 -28.63 -26.90 5.98
C ASN A 400 -27.28 -27.61 6.07
N VAL A 401 -27.11 -28.44 7.11
CA VAL A 401 -26.46 -29.77 6.93
C VAL A 401 -27.13 -30.75 7.89
N GLN A 402 -28.18 -31.42 7.41
CA GLN A 402 -28.52 -32.76 7.90
C GLN A 402 -27.55 -33.74 7.24
N THR A 403 -26.71 -34.41 8.03
CA THR A 403 -26.44 -35.84 7.86
C THR A 403 -25.96 -36.42 9.18
N ASN A 404 -26.70 -37.42 9.65
CA ASN A 404 -26.31 -38.38 10.68
C ASN A 404 -24.92 -38.97 10.37
N ASP A 405 -24.06 -39.12 11.37
CA ASP A 405 -23.67 -40.45 11.84
C ASP A 405 -22.89 -40.40 13.17
N LYS A 406 -23.04 -41.49 13.92
CA LYS A 406 -22.73 -41.68 15.33
C LYS A 406 -21.26 -42.09 15.59
N LEU A 407 -20.71 -41.50 16.66
CA LEU A 407 -19.78 -42.07 17.68
C LEU A 407 -18.32 -42.43 17.29
N PRO A 408 -17.37 -42.58 18.26
CA PRO A 408 -17.40 -42.19 19.68
C PRO A 408 -16.16 -41.38 20.18
N VAL A 409 -16.43 -40.72 21.32
CA VAL A 409 -15.60 -40.28 22.46
C VAL A 409 -14.17 -40.86 22.54
N VAL A 410 -13.19 -39.95 22.69
CA VAL A 410 -11.95 -40.19 23.44
C VAL A 410 -11.67 -38.94 24.28
N GLU A 411 -11.78 -39.08 25.59
CA GLU A 411 -11.29 -38.13 26.61
C GLU A 411 -9.76 -38.09 26.56
N ASN A 412 -9.17 -36.91 26.76
CA ASN A 412 -7.92 -36.81 27.50
C ASN A 412 -7.69 -35.37 27.99
N ASP A 413 -7.45 -35.33 29.30
CA ASP A 413 -7.16 -34.18 30.14
C ASP A 413 -5.88 -33.45 29.75
N TYR A 414 -5.88 -32.12 29.88
CA TYR A 414 -4.65 -31.35 30.05
C TYR A 414 -4.75 -30.48 31.29
N GLU A 415 -3.97 -30.89 32.29
CA GLU A 415 -3.71 -30.17 33.52
C GLU A 415 -3.02 -28.82 33.26
N VAL A 416 -3.50 -27.82 33.99
CA VAL A 416 -2.92 -26.50 34.13
C VAL A 416 -1.86 -26.56 35.24
N ILE A 417 -0.60 -26.30 34.91
CA ILE A 417 0.45 -26.05 35.93
C ILE A 417 0.78 -24.56 35.91
N THR A 418 0.43 -23.90 37.01
CA THR A 418 0.88 -22.57 37.43
C THR A 418 1.94 -22.68 38.51
N SER A 419 3.08 -22.02 38.33
CA SER A 419 4.00 -21.53 39.38
C SER A 419 5.05 -20.65 38.67
N GLY A 420 5.36 -19.41 39.02
CA GLY A 420 5.21 -18.70 40.29
C GLY A 420 6.59 -18.55 40.95
N SER A 421 7.00 -17.29 41.18
CA SER A 421 8.09 -16.81 42.06
C SER A 421 9.53 -16.93 41.53
N ASN A 422 10.51 -16.07 41.82
CA ASN A 422 10.61 -14.71 42.37
C ASN A 422 12.11 -14.32 42.38
N ASP A 423 12.39 -13.01 42.47
CA ASP A 423 13.56 -12.38 43.13
C ASP A 423 14.96 -12.57 42.51
N SER A 424 15.93 -11.63 42.54
CA SER A 424 16.05 -10.24 43.00
C SER A 424 17.51 -9.78 42.72
N SER A 425 17.75 -8.45 42.71
CA SER A 425 19.03 -7.74 43.02
C SER A 425 20.23 -7.91 42.06
N SER A 426 21.12 -6.94 41.79
CA SER A 426 21.41 -5.60 42.30
C SER A 426 22.44 -4.91 41.37
N ASP A 427 22.34 -3.59 41.25
CA ASP A 427 23.36 -2.52 41.18
C ASP A 427 24.77 -2.80 40.59
N ASP A 428 25.19 -1.96 39.62
CA ASP A 428 26.23 -0.95 39.86
C ASP A 428 26.49 -0.05 38.63
N GLU A 429 26.60 1.26 38.90
CA GLU A 429 26.99 2.33 37.99
C GLU A 429 28.51 2.34 37.75
N VAL A 430 28.95 2.63 36.51
CA VAL A 430 30.20 3.38 36.27
C VAL A 430 30.01 4.31 35.06
N ILE A 431 30.15 5.60 35.33
CA ILE A 431 30.29 6.71 34.38
C ILE A 431 31.80 6.98 34.26
N GLU A 432 32.35 7.00 33.04
CA GLU A 432 33.56 7.80 32.73
C GLU A 432 33.43 8.45 31.36
N ASN A 433 33.94 9.69 31.30
CA ASN A 433 33.86 10.69 30.25
C ASN A 433 35.07 10.64 29.30
N GLU A 434 35.02 11.57 28.33
CA GLU A 434 36.10 12.14 27.49
C GLU A 434 36.34 11.45 26.15
N SER A 435 36.62 12.14 25.04
CA SER A 435 36.43 13.51 24.54
C SER A 435 36.93 13.50 23.08
N ASP A 436 36.79 14.64 22.39
CA ASP A 436 37.45 15.04 21.12
C ASP A 436 36.80 14.52 19.83
N GLU A 437 36.10 15.32 19.03
CA GLU A 437 36.38 16.59 18.33
C GLU A 437 36.55 16.36 16.81
N ASP A 438 35.80 17.17 16.08
CA ASP A 438 36.07 17.75 14.76
C ASP A 438 36.08 16.89 13.49
N ALA A 439 35.01 17.11 12.70
CA ALA A 439 35.03 17.96 11.50
C ALA A 439 34.17 17.36 10.37
N ILE A 440 33.12 18.08 9.98
CA ILE A 440 32.97 18.65 8.64
C ILE A 440 31.77 19.59 8.69
N SER A 441 32.12 20.85 8.51
CA SER A 441 31.26 22.00 8.48
C SER A 441 30.60 22.16 7.10
N SER A 442 29.45 22.84 7.16
CA SER A 442 28.88 23.69 6.11
C SER A 442 28.22 22.99 4.92
N TRP A 443 26.93 23.27 4.71
CA TRP A 443 26.46 24.20 3.68
C TRP A 443 25.00 24.59 3.95
N PHE A 444 24.68 25.85 3.64
CA PHE A 444 23.39 26.55 3.70
C PHE A 444 22.87 27.12 5.02
N ASN A 445 23.43 28.29 5.36
CA ASN A 445 22.69 29.42 5.92
C ASN A 445 21.95 30.16 4.79
N LEU A 446 20.65 30.45 4.97
CA LEU A 446 19.99 31.66 4.47
C LEU A 446 18.70 31.93 5.27
N SER A 447 18.93 32.64 6.38
CA SER A 447 18.21 33.81 6.87
C SER A 447 16.66 33.91 6.83
N ASN A 448 16.16 34.13 8.06
CA ASN A 448 15.23 35.18 8.49
C ASN A 448 13.77 35.13 8.04
N ARG A 449 12.90 34.68 8.97
CA ARG A 449 11.73 35.47 9.41
C ARG A 449 11.51 35.32 10.92
N LYS A 450 11.65 36.43 11.64
CA LYS A 450 11.19 36.62 13.03
C LYS A 450 9.66 36.73 13.03
N VAL A 451 8.98 35.94 13.87
CA VAL A 451 7.75 36.36 14.56
C VAL A 451 7.81 35.82 15.99
N LEU A 452 7.71 36.73 16.94
CA LEU A 452 7.60 36.53 18.39
C LEU A 452 6.23 35.94 18.76
N THR A 453 6.21 35.03 19.76
CA THR A 453 5.37 35.08 20.98
C THR A 453 5.63 33.80 21.78
N ALA A 454 6.37 33.84 22.89
CA ALA A 454 5.91 34.15 24.25
C ALA A 454 5.12 33.00 24.93
N ASN A 455 5.85 32.24 25.75
CA ASN A 455 5.50 31.60 27.03
C ASN A 455 4.02 31.32 27.35
N ARG A 456 3.66 30.03 27.45
CA ARG A 456 2.57 29.52 28.31
C ARG A 456 2.90 28.12 28.83
N PHE A 457 3.67 28.06 29.92
CA PHE A 457 3.68 26.90 30.82
C PHE A 457 3.56 27.43 32.25
N SER A 458 2.33 27.44 32.76
CA SER A 458 2.10 27.46 34.21
C SER A 458 0.76 26.77 34.50
N SER A 459 0.73 26.12 35.66
CA SER A 459 -0.36 25.35 36.27
C SER A 459 -0.46 23.88 35.87
N PHE A 460 0.12 23.01 36.71
CA PHE A 460 -0.64 22.06 37.53
C PHE A 460 0.26 21.57 38.68
N LYS A 461 0.11 22.21 39.84
CA LYS A 461 0.63 21.69 41.12
C LYS A 461 -0.24 20.49 41.53
N LYS A 462 0.43 19.40 41.90
CA LYS A 462 -0.13 18.21 42.53
C LYS A 462 -0.72 18.58 43.91
N ASN A 463 -1.99 18.26 44.14
CA ASN A 463 -2.52 18.07 45.49
C ASN A 463 -2.28 16.61 45.90
N LYS A 464 -1.54 16.41 47.00
CA LYS A 464 -1.52 15.18 47.79
C LYS A 464 -1.87 15.56 49.23
N LYS A 465 -2.95 14.94 49.73
CA LYS A 465 -3.28 14.53 51.10
C LYS A 465 -3.09 15.53 52.26
N SER A 466 -4.22 15.82 52.92
CA SER A 466 -4.50 15.37 54.29
C SER A 466 -5.97 14.97 54.37
#